data_AF-A0A1H1PJ91-F1
#
_entry.id   AF-A0A1H1PJ91-F1
#
_cell.length_a   1.000
_cell.length_b   1.000
_cell.length_c   1.000
_cell.angle_alpha   90.00
_cell.angle_beta   90.00
_cell.angle_gamma   90.00
#
_symmetry.space_group_name_H-M   'P 1'
#
loop_
_entity.id
_entity.type
_entity.pdbx_description
1 polymer ?
#
loop_
_entity_poly.entity_id
_entity_poly.type
_entity_poly.pdbx_seq_one_letter_code
_entity_poly.pdbx_strand_id
1 'polypeptide(L)'
;MSRPPLTDRMLDRAESTLRDPPAALARQLEDWAADPHRDDVEDVATLLVAGRTGDADTVAAEVRRSRRGDTFVLSFLGESYEEAGHLAEAHRWFTMGLAVAERSGDPAGAAPALLAGRFRVRRELDLPVDEDDQEYADLVVEDLEADGVDVAAEAAALMKEDGSNPDAFFRR
;
A
#
# COMPACT_ATOMS: atom_id res chain seq x y z
N MET A 1 16.49 32.73 -5.81
CA MET A 1 15.07 33.08 -5.56
C MET A 1 14.37 31.77 -5.27
N SER A 2 13.77 31.61 -4.10
CA SER A 2 13.10 30.35 -3.73
C SER A 2 11.80 30.20 -4.54
N ARG A 3 11.51 29.00 -5.04
CA ARG A 3 10.28 28.73 -5.81
C ARG A 3 9.03 28.92 -4.94
N PRO A 4 7.87 29.26 -5.51
CA PRO A 4 6.63 29.28 -4.74
C PRO A 4 6.26 27.87 -4.22
N PRO A 5 5.48 27.76 -3.13
CA PRO A 5 5.06 26.48 -2.58
C PRO A 5 4.22 25.69 -3.58
N LEU A 6 4.43 24.36 -3.57
CA LEU A 6 3.56 23.41 -4.23
C LEU A 6 2.20 23.43 -3.53
N THR A 7 1.14 23.64 -4.31
CA THR A 7 -0.24 23.58 -3.82
C THR A 7 -0.96 22.44 -4.52
N ASP A 8 -2.02 21.89 -3.92
CA ASP A 8 -2.88 20.86 -4.55
C ASP A 8 -3.31 21.28 -5.95
N ARG A 9 -3.65 22.56 -6.13
CA ARG A 9 -4.05 23.12 -7.42
C ARG A 9 -2.94 23.06 -8.49
N MET A 10 -1.67 23.13 -8.08
CA MET A 10 -0.52 23.00 -8.97
C MET A 10 -0.26 21.54 -9.34
N LEU A 11 -0.44 20.62 -8.38
CA LEU A 11 -0.38 19.17 -8.62
C LEU A 11 -1.51 18.70 -9.55
N ASP A 12 -2.76 19.07 -9.25
CA ASP A 12 -3.93 18.74 -10.07
C ASP A 12 -3.77 19.27 -11.50
N ARG A 13 -3.20 20.48 -11.66
CA ARG A 13 -2.91 21.04 -12.98
C ARG A 13 -1.85 20.21 -13.70
N ALA A 14 -0.78 19.81 -13.02
CA ALA A 14 0.30 19.01 -13.58
C ALA A 14 -0.20 17.61 -14.00
N GLU A 15 -1.02 16.95 -13.18
CA GLU A 15 -1.73 15.71 -13.52
C GLU A 15 -2.69 15.90 -14.69
N SER A 16 -3.45 17.01 -14.75
CA SER A 16 -4.39 17.24 -15.87
C SER A 16 -3.70 17.39 -17.24
N THR A 17 -2.41 17.73 -17.24
CA THR A 17 -1.55 17.77 -18.44
C THR A 17 -1.04 16.40 -18.91
N LEU A 18 -1.39 15.29 -18.24
CA LEU A 18 -1.08 13.89 -18.62
C LEU A 18 -1.59 13.45 -20.01
N ARG A 19 -2.16 14.37 -20.80
CA ARG A 19 -2.47 14.16 -22.22
C ARG A 19 -1.24 14.29 -23.14
N ASP A 20 -0.09 14.79 -22.64
CA ASP A 20 1.20 14.92 -23.34
C ASP A 20 2.35 14.27 -22.52
N PRO A 21 3.50 13.88 -23.14
CA PRO A 21 4.20 12.65 -22.76
C PRO A 21 4.80 12.68 -21.33
N PRO A 22 4.77 11.52 -20.63
CA PRO A 22 5.11 11.39 -19.19
C PRO A 22 6.48 11.94 -18.77
N ALA A 23 7.42 12.07 -19.72
CA ALA A 23 8.76 12.62 -19.47
C ALA A 23 8.79 14.11 -19.09
N ALA A 24 7.79 14.91 -19.49
CA ALA A 24 7.73 16.31 -19.12
C ALA A 24 7.28 16.50 -17.66
N LEU A 25 6.27 15.72 -17.24
CA LEU A 25 5.83 15.68 -15.85
C LEU A 25 6.90 15.10 -14.93
N ALA A 26 7.56 14.00 -15.34
CA ALA A 26 8.65 13.41 -14.57
C ALA A 26 9.77 14.42 -14.29
N ARG A 27 10.25 15.16 -15.29
CA ARG A 27 11.26 16.22 -15.09
C ARG A 27 10.76 17.35 -14.19
N GLN A 28 9.50 17.74 -14.33
CA GLN A 28 8.91 18.78 -13.49
C GLN A 28 8.84 18.35 -12.01
N LEU A 29 8.50 17.09 -11.76
CA LEU A 29 8.50 16.51 -10.42
C LEU A 29 9.93 16.36 -9.87
N GLU A 30 10.90 15.94 -10.70
CA GLU A 30 12.33 15.85 -10.36
C GLU A 30 12.90 17.24 -9.97
N ASP A 31 12.59 18.27 -10.77
CA ASP A 31 13.01 19.65 -10.50
C ASP A 31 12.40 20.18 -9.19
N TRP A 32 11.16 19.79 -8.87
CA TRP A 32 10.50 20.18 -7.61
C TRP A 32 11.07 19.45 -6.40
N ALA A 33 11.40 18.17 -6.54
CA ALA A 33 12.06 17.37 -5.52
C ALA A 33 13.48 17.85 -5.21
N ALA A 34 14.19 18.43 -6.19
CA ALA A 34 15.55 18.94 -6.03
C ALA A 34 15.64 20.27 -5.23
N ASP A 35 14.54 21.02 -5.06
CA ASP A 35 14.48 22.29 -4.32
C ASP A 35 13.20 22.37 -3.46
N PRO A 36 13.10 21.63 -2.34
CA PRO A 36 11.89 21.60 -1.51
C PRO A 36 11.62 22.94 -0.81
N HIS A 37 10.36 23.40 -0.84
CA HIS A 37 9.93 24.61 -0.15
C HIS A 37 9.16 24.23 1.13
N ARG A 38 9.43 24.90 2.24
CA ARG A 38 8.86 24.59 3.58
C ARG A 38 7.33 24.61 3.68
N ASP A 39 6.69 25.28 2.71
CA ASP A 39 5.23 25.47 2.63
C ASP A 39 4.63 24.64 1.48
N ASP A 40 5.39 23.69 0.90
CA ASP A 40 4.87 22.70 -0.03
C ASP A 40 3.80 21.84 0.64
N VAL A 41 2.86 21.31 -0.14
CA VAL A 41 1.98 20.24 0.33
C VAL A 41 2.85 19.07 0.77
N GLU A 42 2.91 18.85 2.09
CA GLU A 42 3.56 17.67 2.66
C GLU A 42 2.62 16.48 2.51
N ASP A 43 3.10 15.42 1.87
CA ASP A 43 2.37 14.18 1.81
C ASP A 43 2.38 13.45 3.17
N VAL A 44 1.50 12.44 3.28
CA VAL A 44 1.33 11.67 4.51
C VAL A 44 2.65 11.00 4.93
N ALA A 45 3.40 10.43 4.00
CA ALA A 45 4.68 9.77 4.29
C ALA A 45 5.71 10.74 4.89
N THR A 46 5.86 11.93 4.31
CA THR A 46 6.75 12.98 4.79
C THR A 46 6.42 13.41 6.22
N LEU A 47 5.13 13.59 6.51
CA LEU A 47 4.66 13.96 7.84
C LEU A 47 4.92 12.86 8.87
N LEU A 48 4.73 11.60 8.50
CA LEU A 48 4.99 10.46 9.37
C LEU A 48 6.48 10.30 9.69
N VAL A 49 7.37 10.44 8.69
CA VAL A 49 8.83 10.43 8.88
C VAL A 49 9.27 11.56 9.82
N ALA A 50 8.62 12.72 9.75
CA ALA A 50 8.86 13.85 10.64
C ALA A 50 8.27 13.66 12.06
N GLY A 51 7.57 12.55 12.34
CA GLY A 51 6.88 12.29 13.60
C GLY A 51 5.64 13.17 13.82
N ARG A 52 5.14 13.82 12.77
CA ARG A 52 3.96 14.72 12.81
C ARG A 52 2.68 13.96 12.50
N THR A 53 2.44 12.89 13.27
CA THR A 53 1.34 11.94 13.01
C THR A 53 -0.04 12.60 12.97
N GLY A 54 -0.31 13.62 13.81
CA GLY A 54 -1.61 14.32 13.78
C GLY A 54 -1.86 15.14 12.51
N ASP A 55 -0.79 15.69 11.91
CA ASP A 55 -0.89 16.38 10.62
C ASP A 55 -1.08 15.34 9.51
N ALA A 56 -0.34 14.21 9.58
CA ALA A 56 -0.48 13.09 8.65
C ALA A 56 -1.91 12.53 8.65
N ASP A 57 -2.53 12.37 9.82
CA ASP A 57 -3.93 11.95 9.97
C ASP A 57 -4.89 12.92 9.29
N THR A 58 -4.63 14.22 9.44
CA THR A 58 -5.45 15.28 8.85
C THR A 58 -5.39 15.22 7.33
N VAL A 59 -4.18 15.17 6.76
CA VAL A 59 -3.94 15.09 5.32
C VAL A 59 -4.51 13.77 4.76
N ALA A 60 -4.27 12.63 5.43
CA ALA A 60 -4.83 11.34 5.01
C ALA A 60 -6.37 11.37 4.95
N ALA A 61 -7.02 12.01 5.92
CA ALA A 61 -8.46 12.16 5.92
C ALA A 61 -8.96 13.10 4.79
N GLU A 62 -8.22 14.15 4.45
CA GLU A 62 -8.54 15.05 3.33
C GLU A 62 -8.38 14.37 1.98
N VAL A 63 -7.26 13.69 1.75
CA VAL A 63 -6.98 12.91 0.53
C VAL A 63 -8.04 11.83 0.32
N ARG A 64 -8.40 11.08 1.37
CA ARG A 64 -9.50 10.11 1.30
C ARG A 64 -10.83 10.76 0.91
N ARG A 65 -11.12 11.97 1.40
CA ARG A 65 -12.38 12.67 1.09
C ARG A 65 -12.42 13.22 -0.33
N SER A 66 -11.27 13.61 -0.90
CA SER A 66 -11.18 14.11 -2.28
C SER A 66 -11.17 12.98 -3.31
N ARG A 67 -10.52 11.86 -2.99
CA ARG A 67 -10.41 10.66 -3.85
C ARG A 67 -11.24 9.50 -3.30
N ARG A 68 -12.54 9.73 -3.10
CA ARG A 68 -13.44 8.73 -2.50
C ARG A 68 -13.51 7.47 -3.36
N GLY A 69 -13.27 6.33 -2.72
CA GLY A 69 -13.39 5.02 -3.38
C GLY A 69 -12.19 4.68 -4.26
N ASP A 70 -11.15 5.51 -4.27
CA ASP A 70 -9.90 5.22 -4.98
C ASP A 70 -9.09 4.20 -4.16
N THR A 71 -9.05 2.95 -4.64
CA THR A 71 -8.36 1.83 -3.98
C THR A 71 -6.85 2.01 -3.97
N PHE A 72 -6.28 2.70 -4.97
CA PHE A 72 -4.85 2.99 -5.02
C PHE A 72 -4.44 3.95 -3.91
N VAL A 73 -5.22 5.02 -3.71
CA VAL A 73 -4.99 5.97 -2.61
C VAL A 73 -5.02 5.27 -1.24
N LEU A 74 -5.93 4.32 -1.06
CA LEU A 74 -6.04 3.56 0.19
C LEU A 74 -4.84 2.62 0.41
N SER A 75 -4.31 2.01 -0.66
CA SER A 75 -3.07 1.21 -0.60
C SER A 75 -1.87 2.09 -0.22
N PHE A 76 -1.71 3.23 -0.90
CA PHE A 76 -0.62 4.17 -0.64
C PHE A 76 -0.63 4.70 0.80
N LEU A 77 -1.81 5.02 1.34
CA LEU A 77 -1.92 5.41 2.74
C LEU A 77 -1.54 4.25 3.66
N GLY A 78 -2.01 3.02 3.39
CA GLY A 78 -1.61 1.84 4.15
C GLY A 78 -0.10 1.64 4.20
N GLU A 79 0.57 1.70 3.04
CA GLU A 79 2.02 1.59 2.91
C GLU A 79 2.76 2.70 3.67
N SER A 80 2.28 3.95 3.56
CA SER A 80 2.90 5.09 4.27
C SER A 80 2.89 4.90 5.80
N TYR A 81 1.78 4.41 6.35
CA TYR A 81 1.68 4.12 7.78
C TYR A 81 2.47 2.85 8.17
N GLU A 82 2.53 1.84 7.30
CA GLU A 82 3.32 0.62 7.50
C GLU A 82 4.81 0.96 7.59
N GLU A 83 5.35 1.69 6.60
CA GLU A 83 6.76 2.10 6.54
C GLU A 83 7.18 2.96 7.74
N ALA A 84 6.25 3.76 8.27
CA ALA A 84 6.46 4.57 9.45
C ALA A 84 6.27 3.81 10.78
N GLY A 85 5.94 2.51 10.74
CA GLY A 85 5.74 1.66 11.92
C GLY A 85 4.41 1.86 12.65
N HIS A 86 3.48 2.61 12.06
CA HIS A 86 2.12 2.82 12.56
C HIS A 86 1.19 1.69 12.10
N LEU A 87 1.49 0.47 12.55
CA LEU A 87 0.90 -0.76 12.04
C LEU A 87 -0.63 -0.83 12.20
N ALA A 88 -1.18 -0.32 13.30
CA ALA A 88 -2.63 -0.33 13.52
C ALA A 88 -3.37 0.57 12.52
N GLU A 89 -2.81 1.72 12.20
CA GLU A 89 -3.31 2.64 11.18
C GLU A 89 -3.16 2.04 9.78
N ALA A 90 -2.01 1.45 9.46
CA ALA A 90 -1.76 0.75 8.21
C ALA A 90 -2.81 -0.34 7.95
N HIS A 91 -3.03 -1.21 8.95
CA HIS A 91 -4.05 -2.26 8.90
C HIS A 91 -5.44 -1.71 8.59
N ARG A 92 -5.82 -0.59 9.21
CA ARG A 92 -7.11 0.08 8.96
C ARG A 92 -7.23 0.57 7.53
N TRP A 93 -6.17 1.18 6.97
CA TRP A 93 -6.17 1.67 5.60
C TRP A 93 -6.28 0.54 4.58
N PHE A 94 -5.49 -0.53 4.75
CA PHE A 94 -5.57 -1.71 3.87
C PHE A 94 -6.95 -2.37 3.92
N THR A 95 -7.48 -2.61 5.12
CA THR A 95 -8.82 -3.21 5.32
C THR A 95 -9.92 -2.37 4.67
N MET A 96 -9.81 -1.04 4.77
CA MET A 96 -10.78 -0.14 4.14
C MET A 96 -10.68 -0.16 2.61
N GLY A 97 -9.47 -0.26 2.06
CA GLY A 97 -9.22 -0.43 0.63
C GLY A 97 -9.87 -1.70 0.09
N LEU A 98 -9.68 -2.84 0.75
CA LEU A 98 -10.31 -4.11 0.37
C LEU A 98 -11.83 -4.01 0.40
N ALA A 99 -12.38 -3.41 1.46
CA ALA A 99 -13.83 -3.23 1.56
C ALA A 99 -14.37 -2.31 0.45
N VAL A 100 -13.59 -1.33 -0.04
CA VAL A 100 -13.95 -0.51 -1.20
C VAL A 100 -13.89 -1.32 -2.49
N ALA A 101 -12.81 -2.07 -2.70
CA ALA A 101 -12.62 -2.95 -3.85
C ALA A 101 -13.78 -3.95 -3.99
N GLU A 102 -14.18 -4.58 -2.88
CA GLU A 102 -15.31 -5.51 -2.85
C GLU A 102 -16.64 -4.84 -3.23
N ARG A 103 -16.94 -3.67 -2.66
CA ARG A 103 -18.22 -2.99 -2.87
C ARG A 103 -18.36 -2.32 -4.24
N SER A 104 -17.25 -1.85 -4.81
CA SER A 104 -17.27 -0.94 -5.96
C SER A 104 -16.42 -1.41 -7.13
N GLY A 105 -15.80 -2.58 -7.01
CA GLY A 105 -14.75 -3.05 -7.92
C GLY A 105 -13.43 -2.34 -7.67
N ASP A 106 -12.39 -2.83 -8.33
CA ASP A 106 -11.03 -2.33 -8.22
C ASP A 106 -10.48 -1.89 -9.60
N PRO A 107 -10.98 -0.79 -10.16
CA PRO A 107 -10.53 -0.31 -11.47
C PRO A 107 -9.07 0.13 -11.47
N ALA A 108 -8.49 0.43 -10.30
CA ALA A 108 -7.09 0.78 -10.16
C ALA A 108 -6.17 -0.45 -10.04
N GLY A 109 -6.72 -1.65 -9.83
CA GLY A 109 -5.94 -2.88 -9.69
C GLY A 109 -5.10 -2.94 -8.41
N ALA A 110 -5.52 -2.26 -7.34
CA ALA A 110 -4.78 -2.17 -6.08
C ALA A 110 -5.09 -3.31 -5.10
N ALA A 111 -6.08 -4.18 -5.37
CA ALA A 111 -6.48 -5.26 -4.46
C ALA A 111 -5.32 -6.21 -4.07
N PRO A 112 -4.45 -6.67 -4.99
CA PRO A 112 -3.29 -7.48 -4.60
C PRO A 112 -2.32 -6.75 -3.66
N ALA A 113 -2.09 -5.44 -3.86
CA ALA A 113 -1.22 -4.65 -3.00
C ALA A 113 -1.83 -4.45 -1.60
N LEU A 114 -3.15 -4.21 -1.54
CA LEU A 114 -3.92 -4.11 -0.31
C LEU A 114 -3.87 -5.41 0.50
N LEU A 115 -4.06 -6.56 -0.15
CA LEU A 115 -3.94 -7.89 0.45
C LEU A 115 -2.54 -8.14 1.00
N ALA A 116 -1.50 -7.85 0.20
CA ALA A 116 -0.11 -8.04 0.59
C ALA A 116 0.28 -7.19 1.80
N GLY A 117 -0.04 -5.89 1.79
CA GLY A 117 0.24 -4.99 2.90
C GLY A 117 -0.51 -5.37 4.17
N ARG A 118 -1.78 -5.74 4.05
CA ARG A 118 -2.58 -6.23 5.18
C ARG A 118 -1.97 -7.50 5.78
N PHE A 119 -1.57 -8.46 4.95
CA PHE A 119 -0.98 -9.71 5.41
C PHE A 119 0.30 -9.48 6.21
N ARG A 120 1.22 -8.64 5.71
CA ARG A 120 2.45 -8.28 6.42
C ARG A 120 2.16 -7.63 7.77
N VAL A 121 1.36 -6.58 7.79
CA VAL A 121 1.03 -5.83 9.00
C VAL A 121 0.32 -6.71 10.04
N ARG A 122 -0.61 -7.57 9.63
CA ARG A 122 -1.31 -8.46 10.55
C ARG A 122 -0.39 -9.47 11.22
N ARG A 123 0.59 -10.00 10.48
CA ARG A 123 1.62 -10.88 11.05
C ARG A 123 2.51 -10.15 12.05
N GLU A 124 2.90 -8.91 11.75
CA GLU A 124 3.67 -8.09 12.71
C GLU A 124 2.86 -7.74 13.96
N LEU A 125 1.54 -7.60 13.83
CA LEU A 125 0.61 -7.38 14.94
C LEU A 125 0.19 -8.66 15.67
N ASP A 126 0.69 -9.84 15.27
CA ASP A 126 0.30 -11.17 15.79
C ASP A 126 -1.22 -11.41 15.77
N LEU A 127 -1.87 -10.93 14.70
CA LEU A 127 -3.31 -11.14 14.49
C LEU A 127 -3.56 -12.54 13.90
N PRO A 128 -4.70 -13.18 14.25
CA PRO A 128 -5.04 -14.49 13.70
C PRO A 128 -5.24 -14.40 12.18
N VAL A 129 -4.87 -15.45 11.45
CA VAL A 129 -5.12 -15.57 10.01
C VAL A 129 -6.63 -15.49 9.74
N ASP A 130 -7.03 -14.74 8.72
CA ASP A 130 -8.40 -14.71 8.20
C ASP A 130 -8.50 -14.97 6.69
N GLU A 131 -9.71 -14.81 6.14
CA GLU A 131 -10.02 -15.12 4.74
C GLU A 131 -9.19 -14.30 3.76
N ASP A 132 -8.99 -13.00 4.00
CA ASP A 132 -8.15 -12.15 3.15
C ASP A 132 -6.67 -12.62 3.20
N ASP A 133 -6.22 -13.08 4.38
CA ASP A 133 -4.85 -13.60 4.53
C ASP A 133 -4.67 -14.92 3.75
N GLN A 134 -5.72 -15.74 3.69
CA GLN A 134 -5.74 -16.96 2.88
C GLN A 134 -5.80 -16.63 1.38
N GLU A 135 -6.62 -15.68 0.97
CA GLU A 135 -6.70 -15.20 -0.42
C GLU A 135 -5.33 -14.71 -0.90
N TYR A 136 -4.62 -13.91 -0.08
CA TYR A 136 -3.27 -13.50 -0.41
C TYR A 136 -2.31 -14.67 -0.59
N ALA A 137 -2.36 -15.66 0.32
CA ALA A 137 -1.51 -16.84 0.22
C ALA A 137 -1.79 -17.64 -1.06
N ASP A 138 -3.06 -17.81 -1.42
CA ASP A 138 -3.47 -18.52 -2.64
C ASP A 138 -2.96 -17.77 -3.89
N LEU A 139 -3.08 -16.44 -3.93
CA LEU A 139 -2.52 -15.62 -5.03
C LEU A 139 -1.01 -15.78 -5.18
N VAL A 140 -0.27 -15.82 -4.07
CA VAL A 140 1.19 -16.03 -4.10
C VAL A 140 1.54 -17.44 -4.57
N VAL A 141 0.78 -18.46 -4.14
CA VAL A 141 0.98 -19.84 -4.60
C VAL A 141 0.75 -19.92 -6.11
N GLU A 142 -0.33 -19.34 -6.61
CA GLU A 142 -0.65 -19.33 -8.04
C GLU A 142 0.45 -18.67 -8.88
N ASP A 143 1.00 -17.54 -8.42
CA ASP A 143 2.10 -16.83 -9.10
C ASP A 143 3.39 -17.65 -9.14
N LEU A 144 3.76 -18.25 -8.01
CA LEU A 144 4.93 -19.12 -7.91
C LEU A 144 4.80 -20.39 -8.77
N GLU A 145 3.63 -21.02 -8.77
CA GLU A 145 3.36 -22.19 -9.60
C GLU A 145 3.38 -21.84 -11.10
N ALA A 146 2.91 -20.65 -11.48
CA ALA A 146 3.02 -20.14 -12.84
C ALA A 146 4.48 -19.95 -13.27
N ASP A 147 5.36 -19.56 -12.33
CA ASP A 147 6.81 -19.48 -12.52
C ASP A 147 7.53 -20.85 -12.43
N GLY A 148 6.77 -21.94 -12.23
CA GLY A 148 7.27 -23.31 -12.24
C GLY A 148 7.82 -23.80 -10.89
N VAL A 149 7.53 -23.09 -9.80
CA VAL A 149 7.85 -23.52 -8.44
C VAL A 149 6.83 -24.55 -7.96
N ASP A 150 7.29 -25.72 -7.52
CA ASP A 150 6.43 -26.72 -6.86
C ASP A 150 6.33 -26.39 -5.37
N VAL A 151 5.41 -25.46 -5.04
CA VAL A 151 5.25 -24.93 -3.69
C VAL A 151 4.92 -26.06 -2.70
N ALA A 152 4.17 -27.08 -3.11
CA ALA A 152 3.85 -28.23 -2.27
C ALA A 152 5.10 -29.06 -1.92
N ALA A 153 5.99 -29.29 -2.89
CA ALA A 153 7.25 -29.97 -2.65
C ALA A 153 8.19 -29.15 -1.75
N GLU A 154 8.29 -27.84 -1.96
CA GLU A 154 9.11 -26.95 -1.13
C GLU A 154 8.61 -26.89 0.32
N ALA A 155 7.30 -26.73 0.53
CA ALA A 155 6.69 -26.76 1.85
C ALA A 155 6.93 -28.10 2.56
N ALA A 156 6.78 -29.22 1.85
CA ALA A 156 7.05 -30.55 2.40
C ALA A 156 8.54 -30.77 2.73
N ALA A 157 9.46 -30.07 2.07
CA ALA A 157 10.89 -30.10 2.40
C ALA A 157 11.18 -29.29 3.67
N LEU A 158 10.65 -28.07 3.78
CA LEU A 158 10.76 -27.21 4.96
C LEU A 158 10.22 -27.88 6.23
N MET A 159 9.04 -28.51 6.15
CA MET A 159 8.44 -29.23 7.28
C MET A 159 9.25 -30.45 7.74
N LYS A 160 10.05 -31.06 6.85
CA LYS A 160 10.97 -32.14 7.23
C LYS A 160 12.23 -31.61 7.92
N GLU A 161 12.62 -30.37 7.62
CA GLU A 161 13.83 -29.74 8.14
C GLU A 161 13.60 -29.17 9.56
N ASP A 162 12.44 -28.58 9.83
CA ASP A 162 12.11 -28.00 11.14
C ASP A 162 11.46 -29.00 12.13
N GLY A 163 11.05 -30.18 11.64
CA GLY A 163 10.40 -31.23 12.44
C GLY A 163 8.91 -31.01 12.69
N SER A 164 8.28 -30.04 12.01
CA SER A 164 6.85 -29.78 12.08
C SER A 164 6.03 -30.89 11.40
N ASN A 165 4.92 -31.31 12.01
CA ASN A 165 4.10 -32.41 11.48
C ASN A 165 3.20 -31.94 10.31
N PRO A 166 3.38 -32.46 9.08
CA PRO A 166 2.56 -32.06 7.92
C PRO A 166 1.06 -32.39 8.08
N ASP A 167 0.69 -33.35 8.94
CA ASP A 167 -0.71 -33.74 9.17
C ASP A 167 -1.46 -32.82 10.16
N ALA A 168 -0.79 -31.81 10.75
CA ALA A 168 -1.38 -30.96 11.79
C ALA A 168 -2.32 -29.88 11.24
N PHE A 169 -2.11 -29.43 10.00
CA PHE A 169 -2.90 -28.35 9.39
C PHE A 169 -4.05 -28.85 8.49
N PHE A 170 -3.99 -30.10 8.00
CA PHE A 170 -5.00 -30.66 7.08
C PHE A 170 -6.11 -31.49 7.77
N ARG A 171 -6.28 -31.39 9.09
CA ARG A 171 -7.45 -32.00 9.76
C ARG A 171 -8.62 -31.01 9.83
N ARG A 172 -9.48 -31.16 8.82
CA ARG A 172 -10.94 -30.96 8.73
C ARG A 172 -11.66 -30.19 9.84
#